data_AF-A0A2E2EFD6-F1
#
_entry.id   AF-A0A2E2EFD6-F1
#
_cell.length_a   1.000
_cell.length_b   1.000
_cell.length_c   1.000
_cell.angle_alpha   90.00
_cell.angle_beta   90.00
_cell.angle_gamma   90.00
#
_symmetry.space_group_name_H-M   'P 1'
#
loop_
_entity.id
_entity.type
_entity.pdbx_description
1 polymer ?
#
loop_
_entity_poly.entity_id
_entity_poly.type
_entity_poly.pdbx_seq_one_letter_code
_entity_poly.pdbx_strand_id
1 'polypeptide(L)'
;YNCMEKKYNCSHVGVDYFTQLAFPTCSTYKANIKKKWFTQKGYNWIYTVMVCLQKGLINECEINQNCHKDSPQKTCDYITDFTLKFHPGCYLESGVGVCNLPLKDKINIWRTVGKFLTPREREEAIKVVLECVRKDISRPTTMGIEEK
;
A
#
# COMPACT_ATOMS: atom_id res chain seq x y z
N TYR A 1 11.81 4.37 -6.03
CA TYR A 1 11.69 5.73 -5.48
C TYR A 1 12.66 6.67 -6.20
N ASN A 2 13.99 6.45 -6.13
CA ASN A 2 15.00 7.30 -6.77
C ASN A 2 14.73 7.71 -8.23
N CYS A 3 14.30 6.78 -9.10
CA CYS A 3 14.02 7.14 -10.49
C CYS A 3 12.85 8.15 -10.62
N MET A 4 11.80 7.96 -9.83
CA MET A 4 10.63 8.84 -9.83
C MET A 4 10.95 10.18 -9.15
N GLU A 5 11.69 10.17 -8.04
CA GLU A 5 12.13 11.41 -7.38
C GLU A 5 13.02 12.23 -8.30
N LYS A 6 13.99 11.62 -8.99
CA LYS A 6 14.83 12.32 -9.97
C LYS A 6 14.03 12.89 -11.14
N LYS A 7 12.94 12.24 -11.53
CA LYS A 7 12.11 12.66 -12.66
C LYS A 7 11.18 13.82 -12.31
N TYR A 8 10.48 13.72 -11.17
CA TYR A 8 9.43 14.68 -10.79
C TYR A 8 9.89 15.72 -9.78
N ASN A 9 10.96 15.44 -9.02
CA ASN A 9 11.61 16.34 -8.07
C ASN A 9 10.64 17.00 -7.07
N CYS A 10 9.77 16.18 -6.48
CA CYS A 10 8.71 16.65 -5.57
C CYS A 10 9.23 17.07 -4.18
N SER A 11 10.49 16.76 -3.85
CA SER A 11 11.12 17.21 -2.60
C SER A 11 11.11 18.73 -2.36
N HIS A 12 11.04 19.54 -3.41
CA HIS A 12 11.04 21.01 -3.31
C HIS A 12 9.69 21.66 -3.69
N VAL A 13 8.70 20.87 -4.11
CA VAL A 13 7.39 21.35 -4.60
C VAL A 13 6.27 20.35 -4.28
N GLY A 14 5.19 20.83 -3.64
CA GLY A 14 4.08 19.97 -3.24
C GLY A 14 4.44 18.97 -2.16
N VAL A 15 3.82 17.78 -2.19
CA VAL A 15 4.08 16.69 -1.22
C VAL A 15 5.27 15.83 -1.68
N ASP A 16 6.29 15.70 -0.82
CA ASP A 16 7.46 14.82 -1.01
C ASP A 16 7.09 13.34 -0.78
N TYR A 17 6.28 12.80 -1.69
CA TYR A 17 5.75 11.45 -1.57
C TYR A 17 6.86 10.39 -1.65
N PHE A 18 7.80 10.52 -2.58
CA PHE A 18 8.76 9.45 -2.84
C PHE A 18 9.81 9.32 -1.73
N THR A 19 10.33 10.44 -1.22
CA THR A 19 11.45 10.45 -0.29
C THR A 19 10.96 10.40 1.16
N GLN A 20 9.89 11.12 1.51
CA GLN A 20 9.44 11.20 2.90
C GLN A 20 8.36 10.17 3.27
N LEU A 21 7.58 9.66 2.32
CA LEU A 21 6.51 8.69 2.61
C LEU A 21 6.85 7.27 2.11
N ALA A 22 7.08 7.13 0.80
CA ALA A 22 7.25 5.81 0.19
C ALA A 22 8.56 5.12 0.60
N PHE A 23 9.69 5.84 0.58
CA PHE A 23 11.00 5.27 0.89
C PHE A 23 11.14 4.79 2.36
N PRO A 24 10.76 5.57 3.39
CA PRO A 24 10.85 5.13 4.78
C PRO A 24 9.96 3.91 5.08
N THR A 25 8.74 3.91 4.51
CA THR A 25 7.81 2.78 4.64
C THR A 25 8.38 1.52 3.98
N CYS A 26 8.88 1.62 2.74
CA CYS A 26 9.50 0.51 2.03
C CYS A 26 10.72 -0.06 2.77
N SER A 27 11.59 0.83 3.25
CA SER A 27 12.80 0.46 4.00
C SER A 27 12.47 -0.25 5.31
N THR A 28 11.42 0.21 6.01
CA THR A 28 10.96 -0.43 7.24
C THR A 28 10.41 -1.83 6.98
N TYR A 29 9.64 -2.03 5.91
CA TYR A 29 9.20 -3.37 5.50
C TYR A 29 10.37 -4.30 5.21
N LYS A 30 11.38 -3.85 4.44
CA LYS A 30 12.57 -4.64 4.15
C LYS A 30 13.31 -5.04 5.43
N ALA A 31 13.44 -4.12 6.39
CA ALA A 31 14.07 -4.40 7.68
C ALA A 31 13.26 -5.42 8.49
N ASN A 32 11.94 -5.27 8.56
CA ASN A 32 11.05 -6.17 9.32
C ASN A 32 10.96 -7.57 8.71
N ILE A 33 11.05 -7.68 7.38
CA ILE A 33 11.22 -8.96 6.68
C ILE A 33 12.51 -9.65 7.11
N LYS A 34 13.65 -8.94 7.11
CA LYS A 34 14.94 -9.50 7.58
C LYS A 34 14.89 -9.98 9.04
N LYS A 35 14.12 -9.29 9.88
CA LYS A 35 13.86 -9.68 11.28
C LYS A 35 12.87 -10.85 11.44
N LYS A 36 12.37 -11.44 10.35
CA LYS A 36 11.38 -12.53 10.35
C LYS A 36 10.09 -12.17 11.10
N TRP A 37 9.66 -10.90 11.01
CA TRP A 37 8.40 -10.48 11.63
C TRP A 37 7.18 -11.02 10.90
N PHE A 38 7.30 -11.29 9.61
CA PHE A 38 6.21 -11.78 8.77
C PHE A 38 6.31 -13.28 8.53
N THR A 39 5.16 -13.94 8.40
CA THR A 39 5.10 -15.31 7.87
C THR A 39 5.48 -15.32 6.38
N GLN A 40 5.66 -16.51 5.79
CA GLN A 40 5.87 -16.62 4.34
C GLN A 40 4.70 -16.02 3.54
N LYS A 41 3.46 -16.18 4.03
CA LYS A 41 2.25 -15.60 3.42
C LYS A 41 2.27 -14.07 3.49
N GLY A 42 2.66 -13.51 4.64
CA GLY A 42 2.86 -12.07 4.82
C GLY A 42 3.97 -11.51 3.93
N TYR A 43 5.12 -12.18 3.84
CA TYR A 43 6.21 -11.80 2.94
C TYR A 43 5.76 -11.76 1.48
N ASN A 44 5.08 -12.81 1.01
CA ASN A 44 4.57 -12.88 -0.35
C ASN A 44 3.59 -11.74 -0.65
N TRP A 45 2.67 -11.45 0.28
CA TRP A 45 1.74 -10.33 0.14
C TRP A 45 2.45 -8.97 0.10
N ILE A 46 3.43 -8.72 0.99
CA ILE A 46 4.20 -7.47 0.97
C ILE A 46 4.89 -7.28 -0.38
N TYR A 47 5.51 -8.34 -0.91
CA TYR A 47 6.20 -8.26 -2.19
C TYR A 47 5.23 -7.99 -3.35
N THR A 48 4.10 -8.70 -3.43
CA THR A 48 3.12 -8.50 -4.50
C THR A 48 2.49 -7.10 -4.43
N VAL A 49 2.21 -6.59 -3.23
CA VAL A 49 1.76 -5.20 -3.02
C VAL A 49 2.81 -4.21 -3.54
N MET A 50 4.08 -4.35 -3.16
CA MET A 50 5.14 -3.44 -3.63
C MET A 50 5.22 -3.40 -5.15
N VAL A 51 5.08 -4.56 -5.81
CA VAL A 51 5.07 -4.64 -7.27
C VAL A 51 3.80 -4.00 -7.85
N CYS A 52 2.62 -4.26 -7.29
CA CYS A 52 1.36 -3.65 -7.70
C CYS A 52 1.45 -2.12 -7.67
N LEU A 53 1.92 -1.56 -6.55
CA LEU A 53 2.09 -0.12 -6.36
C LEU A 53 3.04 0.49 -7.39
N GLN A 54 4.18 -0.15 -7.64
CA GLN A 54 5.16 0.34 -8.61
C GLN A 54 4.61 0.29 -10.04
N LYS A 55 3.94 -0.80 -10.42
CA LYS A 55 3.32 -0.93 -11.75
C LYS A 55 2.22 0.09 -11.96
N GLY A 56 1.35 0.30 -10.96
CA GLY A 56 0.27 1.28 -11.05
C GLY A 56 0.80 2.68 -11.37
N LEU A 57 1.84 3.11 -10.66
CA LEU A 57 2.41 4.42 -10.89
C LEU A 57 3.17 4.54 -12.22
N ILE A 58 3.89 3.49 -12.64
CA ILE A 58 4.55 3.46 -13.97
C ILE A 58 3.49 3.54 -15.06
N ASN A 59 2.41 2.77 -14.95
CA ASN A 59 1.33 2.79 -15.93
C ASN A 59 0.70 4.19 -16.00
N GLU A 60 0.41 4.80 -14.85
CA GLU A 60 -0.22 6.12 -14.82
C GLU A 60 0.67 7.23 -15.38
N CYS A 61 1.94 7.25 -14.98
CA CYS A 61 2.83 8.35 -15.30
C CYS A 61 3.57 8.18 -16.63
N GLU A 62 3.98 6.97 -16.98
CA GLU A 62 4.85 6.72 -18.14
C GLU A 62 4.07 6.22 -19.35
N ILE A 63 3.12 5.30 -19.14
CA ILE A 63 2.35 4.69 -20.24
C ILE A 63 1.17 5.57 -20.62
N ASN A 64 0.35 5.94 -19.64
CA ASN A 64 -0.84 6.77 -19.86
C ASN A 64 -0.51 8.27 -19.91
N GLN A 65 0.69 8.65 -19.46
CA GLN A 65 1.17 10.04 -19.43
C GLN A 65 0.28 11.01 -18.64
N ASN A 66 -0.47 10.50 -17.67
CA ASN A 66 -1.43 11.29 -16.91
C ASN A 66 -0.78 12.21 -15.87
N CYS A 67 0.46 11.93 -15.45
CA CYS A 67 1.08 12.64 -14.33
C CYS A 67 1.51 14.07 -14.66
N HIS A 68 1.74 14.43 -15.93
CA HIS A 68 2.12 15.79 -16.30
C HIS A 68 0.95 16.77 -16.18
N LYS A 69 1.09 17.81 -15.36
CA LYS A 69 0.09 18.87 -15.14
C LYS A 69 0.69 20.25 -15.42
N ASP A 70 -0.17 21.28 -15.43
CA ASP A 70 0.20 22.67 -15.77
C ASP A 70 1.32 23.28 -14.91
N SER A 71 1.65 22.67 -13.76
CA SER A 71 2.79 23.09 -12.93
C SER A 71 3.44 21.90 -12.21
N PRO A 72 4.72 22.04 -11.77
CA PRO A 72 5.40 21.03 -10.97
C PRO A 72 4.63 20.67 -9.68
N GLN A 73 4.09 21.67 -8.98
CA GLN A 73 3.29 21.45 -7.77
C GLN A 73 2.03 20.63 -8.08
N LYS A 74 1.25 21.00 -9.11
CA LYS A 74 0.06 20.23 -9.51
C LYS A 74 0.41 18.79 -9.92
N THR A 75 1.57 18.59 -10.55
CA THR A 75 2.09 17.27 -10.93
C THR A 75 2.37 16.42 -9.69
N CYS A 76 3.11 16.96 -8.71
CA CYS A 76 3.43 16.26 -7.47
C CYS A 76 2.20 15.98 -6.59
N ASP A 77 1.28 16.93 -6.51
CA ASP A 77 0.02 16.77 -5.79
C ASP A 77 -0.85 15.68 -6.45
N TYR A 78 -0.90 15.65 -7.79
CA TYR A 78 -1.61 14.63 -8.54
C TYR A 78 -1.00 13.24 -8.35
N ILE A 79 0.33 13.11 -8.44
CA ILE A 79 1.03 11.84 -8.20
C ILE A 79 0.69 11.30 -6.81
N THR A 80 0.73 12.17 -5.80
CA THR A 80 0.39 11.81 -4.42
C THR A 80 -1.07 11.37 -4.32
N ASP A 81 -1.99 12.15 -4.87
CA ASP A 81 -3.43 11.86 -4.86
C ASP A 81 -3.77 10.52 -5.52
N PHE A 82 -3.27 10.30 -6.74
CA PHE A 82 -3.43 9.05 -7.47
C PHE A 82 -2.89 7.88 -6.65
N THR A 83 -1.66 8.01 -6.14
CA THR A 83 -0.99 6.92 -5.45
C THR A 83 -1.77 6.51 -4.20
N LEU A 84 -2.21 7.47 -3.39
CA LEU A 84 -3.02 7.20 -2.20
C LEU A 84 -4.36 6.54 -2.51
N LYS A 85 -5.03 6.95 -3.60
CA LYS A 85 -6.28 6.32 -4.05
C LYS A 85 -6.09 4.93 -4.64
N PHE A 86 -4.93 4.65 -5.21
CA PHE A 86 -4.59 3.37 -5.81
C PHE A 86 -4.18 2.32 -4.76
N HIS A 87 -3.63 2.77 -3.63
CA HIS A 87 -3.14 1.90 -2.54
C HIS A 87 -4.16 0.84 -2.06
N PRO A 88 -5.42 1.18 -1.72
CA PRO A 88 -6.40 0.21 -1.24
C PRO A 88 -6.60 -0.99 -2.17
N GLY A 89 -6.68 -0.75 -3.48
CA GLY A 89 -6.83 -1.83 -4.48
C GLY A 89 -5.68 -2.82 -4.39
N CYS A 90 -4.43 -2.33 -4.39
CA CYS A 90 -3.27 -3.20 -4.23
C CYS A 90 -3.30 -3.99 -2.91
N TYR A 91 -3.70 -3.38 -1.78
CA TYR A 91 -3.72 -4.06 -0.48
C TYR A 91 -4.76 -5.18 -0.42
N LEU A 92 -5.91 -4.97 -1.06
CA LEU A 92 -7.03 -5.91 -1.06
C LEU A 92 -6.84 -7.05 -2.07
N GLU A 93 -6.25 -6.76 -3.23
CA GLU A 93 -6.25 -7.67 -4.39
C GLU A 93 -4.90 -8.35 -4.64
N SER A 94 -3.78 -7.80 -4.14
CA SER A 94 -2.47 -8.40 -4.38
C SER A 94 -2.30 -9.72 -3.63
N GLY A 95 -1.92 -10.78 -4.36
CA GLY A 95 -1.69 -12.10 -3.79
C GLY A 95 -2.93 -12.62 -3.07
N VAL A 96 -2.80 -12.91 -1.78
CA VAL A 96 -3.91 -13.40 -0.95
C VAL A 96 -4.83 -12.28 -0.43
N GLY A 97 -4.44 -11.00 -0.59
CA GLY A 97 -5.11 -9.85 0.01
C GLY A 97 -4.90 -9.73 1.52
N VAL A 98 -4.87 -8.49 2.02
CA VAL A 98 -4.58 -8.20 3.44
C VAL A 98 -5.61 -8.83 4.39
N CYS A 99 -6.87 -8.95 3.95
CA CYS A 99 -7.95 -9.53 4.76
C CYS A 99 -7.71 -11.01 5.08
N ASN A 100 -6.99 -11.74 4.22
CA ASN A 100 -6.74 -13.18 4.39
C ASN A 100 -5.39 -13.48 5.02
N LEU A 101 -4.66 -12.46 5.48
CA LEU A 101 -3.39 -12.66 6.19
C LEU A 101 -3.61 -13.18 7.61
N PRO A 102 -2.65 -13.94 8.16
CA PRO A 102 -2.60 -14.27 9.57
C PRO A 102 -2.67 -13.01 10.44
N LEU A 103 -3.32 -13.08 11.61
CA LEU A 103 -3.46 -11.95 12.53
C LEU A 103 -2.11 -11.32 12.90
N LYS A 104 -1.08 -12.15 13.11
CA LYS A 104 0.29 -11.70 13.37
C LYS A 104 0.82 -10.76 12.27
N ASP A 105 0.59 -11.11 11.00
CA ASP A 105 1.04 -10.30 9.87
C ASP A 105 0.27 -8.99 9.79
N LYS A 106 -1.06 -9.00 10.01
CA LYS A 106 -1.89 -7.79 10.07
C LYS A 106 -1.41 -6.81 11.14
N ILE A 107 -1.12 -7.31 12.34
CA ILE A 107 -0.58 -6.50 13.45
C ILE A 107 0.79 -5.91 13.07
N ASN A 108 1.67 -6.72 12.47
CA ASN A 108 3.00 -6.27 12.09
C ASN A 108 2.99 -5.28 10.91
N ILE A 109 2.03 -5.40 10.00
CA ILE A 109 1.73 -4.39 8.97
C ILE A 109 1.38 -3.06 9.65
N TRP A 110 0.39 -3.06 10.55
CA TRP A 110 -0.02 -1.84 11.25
C TRP A 110 1.13 -1.20 12.05
N ARG A 111 1.93 -2.01 12.77
CA ARG A 111 3.14 -1.53 13.48
C ARG A 111 4.19 -0.96 12.54
N THR A 112 4.28 -1.47 11.31
CA THR A 112 5.24 -1.00 10.31
C THR A 112 4.82 0.35 9.75
N VAL A 113 3.56 0.50 9.35
CA VAL A 113 3.08 1.69 8.62
C VAL A 113 2.48 2.76 9.51
N GLY A 114 1.90 2.39 10.66
CA GLY A 114 1.05 3.28 11.47
C GLY A 114 1.73 4.56 11.94
N LYS A 115 3.06 4.53 12.13
CA LYS A 115 3.87 5.71 12.50
C LYS A 115 4.17 6.66 11.34
N PHE A 116 3.96 6.22 10.11
CA PHE A 116 4.19 7.00 8.89
C PHE A 116 2.89 7.55 8.30
N LEU A 117 1.73 7.04 8.73
CA LEU A 117 0.44 7.46 8.18
C LEU A 117 0.13 8.91 8.56
N THR A 118 0.09 9.77 7.54
CA THR A 118 -0.60 11.06 7.60
C THR A 118 -2.10 10.87 7.85
N PRO A 119 -2.85 11.91 8.26
CA PRO A 119 -4.30 11.81 8.44
C PRO A 119 -5.03 11.26 7.21
N ARG A 120 -4.60 11.67 6.01
CA ARG A 120 -5.15 11.22 4.75
C ARG A 120 -4.84 9.74 4.46
N GLU A 121 -3.60 9.31 4.65
CA GLU A 121 -3.24 7.89 4.50
C GLU A 121 -3.95 7.00 5.51
N ARG A 122 -4.20 7.52 6.72
CA ARG A 122 -4.99 6.81 7.73
C ARG A 122 -6.43 6.59 7.27
N GLU A 123 -7.04 7.56 6.58
CA GLU A 123 -8.38 7.40 6.00
C GLU A 123 -8.42 6.25 4.99
N GLU A 124 -7.46 6.19 4.06
CA GLU A 124 -7.36 5.11 3.08
C GLU A 124 -7.10 3.74 3.74
N ALA A 125 -6.27 3.71 4.79
CA ALA A 125 -6.04 2.51 5.57
C ALA A 125 -7.32 2.02 6.28
N ILE A 126 -8.15 2.94 6.79
CA ILE A 126 -9.44 2.61 7.42
C ILE A 126 -10.40 2.01 6.39
N LYS A 127 -10.47 2.53 5.16
CA LYS A 127 -11.30 1.96 4.08
C LYS A 127 -10.96 0.49 3.85
N VAL A 128 -9.68 0.16 3.82
CA VAL A 128 -9.20 -1.22 3.67
C VAL A 128 -9.61 -2.11 4.85
N VAL A 129 -9.53 -1.59 6.08
CA VAL A 129 -9.98 -2.32 7.27
C VAL A 129 -11.49 -2.58 7.21
N LEU A 130 -12.30 -1.59 6.84
CA LEU A 130 -13.74 -1.72 6.71
C LEU A 130 -14.13 -2.75 5.63
N GLU A 131 -13.43 -2.75 4.50
CA GLU A 131 -13.62 -3.77 3.46
C GLU A 131 -13.30 -5.18 3.95
N CYS A 132 -12.26 -5.35 4.78
CA CYS A 132 -12.00 -6.65 5.39
C CYS A 132 -13.10 -7.08 6.36
N VAL A 133 -13.58 -6.17 7.21
CA VAL A 133 -14.69 -6.45 8.16
C VAL A 133 -15.95 -6.83 7.40
N ARG A 134 -16.28 -6.09 6.33
CA ARG A 134 -17.42 -6.41 5.46
C ARG A 134 -17.32 -7.81 4.88
N LYS A 135 -16.14 -8.17 4.35
CA LYS A 135 -15.88 -9.51 3.79
C LYS A 135 -16.04 -10.61 4.84
N ASP A 136 -15.54 -10.39 6.05
CA ASP A 136 -15.66 -11.34 7.15
C ASP A 136 -17.12 -11.55 7.59
N ILE A 137 -17.93 -10.48 7.65
CA ILE A 137 -19.37 -10.57 7.95
C ILE A 137 -20.15 -11.28 6.82
N SER A 138 -19.77 -11.04 5.57
CA SER A 138 -20.45 -11.61 4.39
C SER A 138 -20.10 -13.07 4.09
N ARG A 139 -19.08 -13.65 4.76
CA ARG A 139 -18.72 -15.06 4.57
C ARG A 139 -19.76 -15.95 5.25
N PRO A 140 -20.43 -16.85 4.51
CA PRO A 140 -21.29 -17.84 5.12
C PRO A 140 -20.46 -18.69 6.08
N THR A 141 -20.93 -18.81 7.32
CA THR A 141 -20.37 -19.73 8.31
C THR A 141 -20.60 -21.16 7.83
N THR A 142 -19.66 -21.76 7.10
CA THR A 142 -19.60 -23.23 7.04
C THR A 142 -19.05 -23.69 8.38
N MET A 143 -19.95 -23.72 9.37
CA MET A 143 -19.79 -24.49 10.59
C MET A 143 -19.69 -25.95 10.16
N GLY A 144 -18.50 -26.54 10.35
CA GLY A 144 -18.29 -27.96 10.13
C GLY A 144 -19.23 -28.75 11.03
N ILE A 145 -20.08 -29.56 10.42
CA ILE A 145 -20.59 -30.76 11.06
C ILE A 145 -19.54 -31.82 10.74
N GLU A 146 -18.71 -32.15 11.73
CA GLU A 146 -18.01 -33.43 11.76
C GLU A 146 -19.09 -34.51 11.82
N GLU A 147 -19.28 -35.25 10.72
CA GLU A 147 -19.98 -36.53 10.77
C GLU A 147 -19.00 -37.57 11.34
N LYS A 148 -19.50 -38.29 12.34
CA LYS A 148 -18.85 -39.36 13.09
C LYS A 148 -18.53 -40.58 12.23
#